data_AF-H2YUY9-F1
#
_entry.id   AF-H2YUY9-F1
#
_cell.length_a   1.000
_cell.length_b   1.000
_cell.length_c   1.000
_cell.angle_alpha   90.00
_cell.angle_beta   90.00
_cell.angle_gamma   90.00
#
_symmetry.space_group_name_H-M   'P 1'
#
loop_
_entity.id
_entity.type
_entity.pdbx_description
1 polymer ?
#
loop_
_entity_poly.entity_id
_entity_poly.type
_entity_poly.pdbx_seq_one_letter_code
_entity_poly.pdbx_strand_id
1 'polypeptide(L)'
;MIGIKGEKENKVQAAQNNKTDVTRDAKPANPAAPPRKVVIQASTPELLRCLGEFICRRCHRVPNMEPSDVVAWLRGVDRSLLLQGWQDITFIMPSSVVFVYMLCREMVPESTTSVFEVQCIVLTCLYMSYSYMGNEISYPLRPFLIEHERYAFWNRCCKIMDRLSGKMLRINNDAQFFTSVFRDLKAYSGPTVHHPPYCTSTNSITSIS
;
A
#
# COMPACT_ATOMS: atom_id res chain seq x y z
N MET A 1 45.65 29.87 -25.79
CA MET A 1 46.02 31.25 -26.16
C MET A 1 46.13 31.30 -27.68
N ILE A 2 45.14 31.90 -28.34
CA ILE A 2 45.14 32.54 -29.68
C ILE A 2 43.72 33.09 -29.80
N GLY A 3 43.59 34.41 -29.70
CA GLY A 3 42.36 35.14 -29.97
C GLY A 3 42.43 35.73 -31.37
N ILE A 4 41.31 35.74 -32.09
CA ILE A 4 41.10 36.60 -33.25
C ILE A 4 39.71 37.21 -33.14
N LYS A 5 39.69 38.54 -33.31
CA LYS A 5 38.62 39.50 -33.16
C LYS A 5 37.82 39.59 -34.46
N GLY A 6 36.51 39.85 -34.38
CA GLY A 6 35.66 40.17 -35.54
C GLY A 6 34.47 41.02 -35.14
N GLU A 7 34.55 42.32 -35.42
CA GLU A 7 33.50 43.33 -35.26
C GLU A 7 32.33 43.09 -36.24
N LYS A 8 31.10 43.47 -35.86
CA LYS A 8 30.41 44.66 -36.41
C LYS A 8 28.99 44.79 -35.85
N GLU A 9 28.73 45.99 -35.32
CA GLU A 9 27.42 46.53 -34.99
C GLU A 9 26.60 46.80 -36.27
N ASN A 10 25.27 46.69 -36.17
CA ASN A 10 24.36 47.44 -37.01
C ASN A 10 23.11 47.82 -36.21
N LYS A 11 22.97 49.12 -35.96
CA LYS A 11 21.75 49.80 -35.47
C LYS A 11 20.80 50.02 -36.64
N VAL A 12 19.50 49.78 -36.47
CA VAL A 12 18.44 50.67 -37.00
C VAL A 12 17.26 50.71 -36.01
N GLN A 13 16.76 51.93 -35.79
CA GLN A 13 15.76 52.38 -34.83
C GLN A 13 14.31 52.24 -35.32
N ALA A 14 13.42 52.12 -34.32
CA ALA A 14 12.11 52.74 -34.13
C ALA A 14 11.19 53.10 -35.32
N ALA A 15 9.94 52.64 -35.22
CA ALA A 15 8.77 53.39 -35.65
C ALA A 15 7.61 53.17 -34.66
N GLN A 16 7.23 54.24 -33.95
CA GLN A 16 5.97 54.38 -33.24
C GLN A 16 4.85 54.66 -34.24
N ASN A 17 3.65 54.10 -34.00
CA ASN A 17 2.43 54.83 -34.32
C ASN A 17 1.27 54.40 -33.41
N ASN A 18 0.69 55.38 -32.72
CA ASN A 18 -0.50 55.30 -31.87
C ASN A 18 -1.74 55.76 -32.66
N LYS A 19 -2.88 55.11 -32.45
CA LYS A 19 -4.28 55.65 -32.44
C LYS A 19 -5.23 54.46 -32.14
N THR A 20 -5.76 54.33 -30.92
CA THR A 20 -7.14 54.74 -30.47
C THR A 20 -8.24 54.20 -31.39
N ASP A 21 -9.31 53.50 -30.99
CA ASP A 21 -10.05 53.36 -29.73
C ASP A 21 -11.10 52.23 -29.91
N VAL A 22 -11.86 51.93 -28.86
CA VAL A 22 -13.19 51.27 -28.78
C VAL A 22 -13.23 49.89 -28.09
N THR A 23 -13.29 50.02 -26.77
CA THR A 23 -13.94 49.21 -25.72
C THR A 23 -14.96 48.14 -26.14
N ARG A 24 -14.73 46.90 -25.70
CA ARG A 24 -15.77 46.00 -25.15
C ARG A 24 -15.15 45.15 -24.05
N ASP A 25 -15.51 45.46 -22.80
CA ASP A 25 -15.09 44.76 -21.59
C ASP A 25 -15.50 43.28 -21.63
N ALA A 26 -14.52 42.40 -21.85
CA ALA A 26 -14.62 40.99 -21.55
C ALA A 26 -14.22 40.78 -20.08
N LYS A 27 -15.19 40.36 -19.27
CA LYS A 27 -15.03 39.92 -17.88
C LYS A 27 -13.82 38.97 -17.74
N PRO A 28 -12.82 39.26 -16.88
CA PRO A 28 -11.70 38.35 -16.70
C PRO A 28 -12.19 37.07 -16.03
N ALA A 29 -12.04 35.95 -16.72
CA ALA A 29 -12.24 34.63 -16.15
C ALA A 29 -11.18 34.42 -15.05
N ASN A 30 -11.66 34.20 -13.84
CA ASN A 30 -10.87 33.89 -12.65
C ASN A 30 -9.90 32.74 -12.97
N PRO A 31 -8.57 32.84 -12.73
CA PRO A 31 -7.68 31.70 -12.90
C PRO A 31 -8.12 30.61 -11.92
N ALA A 32 -8.53 29.46 -12.45
CA ALA A 32 -8.94 28.30 -11.68
C ALA A 32 -7.86 28.03 -10.63
N ALA A 33 -8.25 28.07 -9.35
CA ALA A 33 -7.35 27.79 -8.24
C ALA A 33 -6.64 26.45 -8.48
N PRO A 34 -5.32 26.36 -8.20
CA PRO A 34 -4.60 25.11 -8.36
C PRO A 34 -5.32 24.01 -7.57
N PRO A 35 -5.43 22.78 -8.13
CA PRO A 35 -6.15 21.70 -7.48
C PRO A 35 -5.57 21.51 -6.08
N ARG A 36 -6.42 21.69 -5.05
CA ARG A 36 -6.05 21.48 -3.66
C ARG A 36 -5.54 20.05 -3.55
N LYS A 37 -4.23 19.88 -3.30
CA LYS A 37 -3.67 18.58 -2.97
C LYS A 37 -4.39 18.10 -1.72
N VAL A 38 -5.33 17.17 -1.89
CA VAL A 38 -5.99 16.50 -0.78
C VAL A 38 -4.88 15.76 -0.04
N VAL A 39 -4.53 16.24 1.16
CA VAL A 39 -3.58 15.55 2.02
C VAL A 39 -4.29 14.32 2.56
N ILE A 40 -4.04 13.20 1.91
CA ILE A 40 -4.53 11.90 2.33
C ILE A 40 -3.70 11.50 3.55
N GLN A 41 -4.28 11.57 4.75
CA GLN A 41 -3.58 11.29 6.00
C GLN A 41 -4.23 10.08 6.70
N ALA A 42 -3.39 9.12 7.07
CA ALA A 42 -3.72 8.02 7.96
C ALA A 42 -2.48 7.65 8.78
N SER A 43 -2.70 7.21 10.01
CA SER A 43 -1.60 6.75 10.86
C SER A 43 -1.21 5.30 10.53
N THR A 44 0.04 4.91 10.80
CA THR A 44 0.47 3.51 10.62
C THR A 44 -0.40 2.52 11.42
N PRO A 45 -0.73 2.77 12.71
CA PRO A 45 -1.62 1.89 13.47
C PRO A 45 -3.01 1.73 12.83
N GLU A 46 -3.56 2.81 12.26
CA GLU A 46 -4.84 2.75 11.57
C GLU A 46 -4.78 1.86 10.34
N LEU A 47 -3.76 2.03 9.49
CA LEU A 47 -3.61 1.22 8.28
C LEU A 47 -3.32 -0.24 8.58
N LEU A 48 -2.56 -0.53 9.63
CA LEU A 48 -2.34 -1.90 10.11
C LEU A 48 -3.64 -2.55 10.56
N ARG A 49 -4.51 -1.82 11.28
CA ARG A 49 -5.84 -2.32 11.64
C ARG A 49 -6.70 -2.57 10.40
N CYS A 50 -6.67 -1.66 9.43
CA CYS A 50 -7.39 -1.85 8.15
C CYS A 50 -6.90 -3.09 7.40
N LEU A 51 -5.59 -3.36 7.40
CA LEU A 51 -5.01 -4.56 6.79
C LEU A 51 -5.45 -5.82 7.54
N GLY A 52 -5.42 -5.82 8.87
CA GLY A 52 -5.93 -6.95 9.67
C GLY A 52 -7.40 -7.22 9.40
N GLU A 53 -8.22 -6.17 9.31
CA GLU A 53 -9.64 -6.26 8.99
C GLU A 53 -9.88 -6.81 7.57
N PHE A 54 -9.12 -6.33 6.59
CA PHE A 54 -9.14 -6.86 5.23
C PHE A 54 -8.87 -8.38 5.22
N ILE A 55 -7.81 -8.81 5.91
CA ILE A 55 -7.42 -10.22 5.96
C ILE A 55 -8.50 -11.06 6.63
N CYS A 56 -9.11 -10.60 7.73
CA CYS A 56 -10.17 -11.35 8.40
C CYS A 56 -11.43 -11.47 7.53
N ARG A 57 -11.86 -10.39 6.86
CA ARG A 57 -12.99 -10.44 5.92
C ARG A 57 -12.72 -11.36 4.74
N ARG A 58 -11.50 -11.29 4.19
CA ARG A 58 -11.06 -12.15 3.08
C ARG A 58 -11.07 -13.62 3.50
N CYS A 59 -10.55 -13.92 4.68
CA CYS A 59 -10.40 -15.26 5.23
C CYS A 59 -11.55 -15.64 6.18
N HIS A 60 -12.80 -15.32 5.80
CA HIS A 60 -14.02 -15.60 6.58
C HIS A 60 -14.22 -17.07 7.02
N ARG A 61 -13.50 -18.03 6.40
CA ARG A 61 -13.53 -19.46 6.75
C ARG A 61 -12.52 -19.86 7.82
N VAL A 62 -11.63 -18.96 8.22
CA VAL A 62 -10.62 -19.18 9.25
C VAL A 62 -11.24 -18.87 10.62
N PRO A 63 -11.39 -19.86 11.51
CA PRO A 63 -11.99 -19.64 12.82
C PRO A 63 -11.05 -18.84 13.72
N ASN A 64 -11.63 -17.98 14.58
CA ASN A 64 -10.96 -17.30 15.68
C ASN A 64 -9.73 -16.45 15.29
N MET A 65 -9.67 -15.95 14.05
CA MET A 65 -8.63 -15.02 13.62
C MET A 65 -9.08 -13.59 13.87
N GLU A 66 -8.27 -12.81 14.56
CA GLU A 66 -8.55 -11.40 14.84
C GLU A 66 -7.66 -10.46 14.00
N PRO A 67 -8.13 -9.24 13.68
CA PRO A 67 -7.29 -8.24 13.02
C PRO A 67 -5.99 -7.94 13.78
N SER A 68 -6.02 -8.04 15.12
CA SER A 68 -4.88 -7.85 16.04
C SER A 68 -3.75 -8.85 15.77
N ASP A 69 -4.06 -10.09 15.39
CA ASP A 69 -3.08 -11.14 15.08
C ASP A 69 -2.18 -10.72 13.91
N VAL A 70 -2.80 -10.24 12.83
CA VAL A 70 -2.08 -9.76 11.64
C VAL A 70 -1.14 -8.61 12.00
N VAL A 71 -1.62 -7.66 12.82
CA VAL A 71 -0.80 -6.54 13.30
C VAL A 71 0.38 -7.05 14.14
N ALA A 72 0.14 -8.03 15.01
CA ALA A 72 1.17 -8.61 15.86
C ALA A 72 2.25 -9.33 15.03
N TRP A 73 1.88 -10.06 13.97
CA TRP A 73 2.85 -10.72 13.09
C TRP A 73 3.76 -9.71 12.39
N LEU A 74 3.18 -8.67 11.79
CA LEU A 74 3.93 -7.64 11.07
C LEU A 74 4.88 -6.87 12.00
N ARG A 75 4.38 -6.41 13.15
CA ARG A 75 5.21 -5.70 14.13
C ARG A 75 6.23 -6.59 14.81
N GLY A 76 5.91 -7.87 15.01
CA GLY A 76 6.82 -8.84 15.60
C GLY A 76 8.09 -9.01 14.76
N VAL A 77 7.94 -9.11 13.44
CA VAL A 77 9.07 -9.16 12.51
C VAL A 77 9.87 -7.86 12.51
N ASP A 78 9.21 -6.70 12.35
CA ASP A 78 9.90 -5.41 12.29
C ASP A 78 10.69 -5.11 13.57
N ARG A 79 10.09 -5.41 14.74
CA ARG A 79 10.77 -5.31 16.04
C ARG A 79 11.94 -6.28 16.16
N SER A 80 11.79 -7.52 15.67
CA SER A 80 12.87 -8.52 15.71
C SER A 80 14.07 -8.07 14.88
N LEU A 81 13.85 -7.50 13.70
CA LEU A 81 14.92 -7.01 12.83
C LEU A 81 15.67 -5.83 13.48
N LEU A 82 14.95 -4.88 14.08
CA LEU A 82 15.56 -3.77 14.82
C LEU A 82 16.42 -4.26 16.00
N LEU A 83 15.86 -5.12 16.85
CA LEU A 83 16.57 -5.58 18.05
C LEU A 83 17.80 -6.43 17.75
N GLN A 84 17.84 -7.08 16.59
CA GLN A 84 18.98 -7.89 16.14
C GLN A 84 19.98 -7.09 15.31
N GLY A 85 19.75 -5.78 15.10
CA GLY A 85 20.65 -4.92 14.33
C GLY A 85 20.63 -5.17 12.83
N TRP A 86 19.55 -5.74 12.29
CA TRP A 86 19.39 -5.94 10.84
C TRP A 86 18.90 -4.70 10.11
N GLN A 87 18.41 -3.70 10.84
CA GLN A 87 17.97 -2.41 10.29
C GLN A 87 18.09 -1.34 11.38
N ASP A 88 18.32 -0.09 10.98
CA ASP A 88 18.41 1.05 11.90
C ASP A 88 17.07 1.76 12.12
N ILE A 89 16.15 1.65 11.16
CA ILE A 89 14.82 2.28 11.21
C ILE A 89 13.70 1.25 10.98
N THR A 90 12.51 1.51 11.50
CA THR A 90 11.33 0.67 11.25
C THR A 90 10.95 0.69 9.77
N PHE A 91 10.68 -0.47 9.20
CA PHE A 91 10.09 -0.57 7.86
C PHE A 91 8.59 -0.26 7.90
N ILE A 92 7.89 -0.62 8.98
CA ILE A 92 6.43 -0.51 9.08
C ILE A 92 6.01 0.96 9.23
N MET A 93 5.59 1.55 8.11
CA MET A 93 5.20 2.94 7.91
C MET A 93 3.98 3.00 6.98
N PRO A 94 3.26 4.13 6.84
CA PRO A 94 2.02 4.16 6.09
C PRO A 94 2.15 3.66 4.64
N SER A 95 3.21 4.08 3.93
CA SER A 95 3.48 3.65 2.55
C SER A 95 3.76 2.15 2.45
N SER A 96 4.54 1.59 3.39
CA SER A 96 4.88 0.17 3.36
C SER A 96 3.68 -0.73 3.68
N VAL A 97 2.79 -0.31 4.57
CA VAL A 97 1.55 -1.04 4.85
C VAL A 97 0.63 -1.07 3.61
N VAL A 98 0.55 0.04 2.85
CA VAL A 98 -0.20 0.09 1.58
C VAL A 98 0.36 -0.89 0.55
N PHE A 99 1.70 -1.00 0.47
CA PHE A 99 2.35 -1.96 -0.42
C PHE A 99 2.13 -3.40 0.02
N VAL A 100 2.26 -3.71 1.31
CA VAL A 100 1.97 -5.05 1.87
C VAL A 100 0.53 -5.43 1.56
N TYR A 101 -0.42 -4.52 1.75
CA TYR A 101 -1.81 -4.72 1.37
C TYR A 101 -1.97 -5.02 -0.13
N MET A 102 -1.26 -4.30 -1.01
CA MET A 102 -1.28 -4.54 -2.46
C MET A 102 -0.85 -5.97 -2.81
N LEU A 103 0.13 -6.53 -2.12
CA LEU A 103 0.53 -7.92 -2.30
C LEU A 103 -0.51 -8.88 -1.70
N CYS A 104 -0.91 -8.66 -0.45
CA CYS A 104 -1.84 -9.54 0.26
C CYS A 104 -3.20 -9.66 -0.44
N ARG A 105 -3.73 -8.59 -1.04
CA ARG A 105 -5.02 -8.63 -1.76
C ARG A 105 -5.04 -9.58 -2.97
N GLU A 106 -3.87 -9.84 -3.55
CA GLU A 106 -3.69 -10.73 -4.70
C GLU A 106 -3.23 -12.13 -4.29
N MET A 107 -2.54 -12.25 -3.15
CA MET A 107 -1.89 -13.49 -2.72
C MET A 107 -2.68 -14.30 -1.70
N VAL A 108 -3.54 -13.67 -0.90
CA VAL A 108 -4.34 -14.35 0.14
C VAL A 108 -5.67 -14.84 -0.46
N PRO A 109 -5.86 -16.16 -0.64
CA PRO A 109 -7.09 -16.73 -1.20
C PRO A 109 -8.27 -16.64 -0.22
N GLU A 110 -9.48 -16.45 -0.75
CA GLU A 110 -10.73 -16.56 0.03
C GLU A 110 -11.00 -17.97 0.57
N SER A 111 -10.39 -18.97 -0.07
CA SER A 111 -10.56 -20.38 0.26
C SER A 111 -9.69 -20.85 1.42
N THR A 112 -8.80 -20.01 1.97
CA THR A 112 -7.93 -20.40 3.08
C THR A 112 -8.74 -20.67 4.35
N THR A 113 -8.40 -21.74 5.05
CA THR A 113 -9.11 -22.23 6.25
C THR A 113 -8.25 -22.31 7.50
N SER A 114 -6.97 -21.91 7.42
CA SER A 114 -6.01 -22.01 8.52
C SER A 114 -5.33 -20.67 8.81
N VAL A 115 -5.31 -20.26 10.09
CA VAL A 115 -4.56 -19.08 10.57
C VAL A 115 -3.09 -19.18 10.18
N PHE A 116 -2.51 -20.38 10.33
CA PHE A 116 -1.12 -20.64 10.00
C PHE A 116 -0.82 -20.41 8.51
N GLU A 117 -1.71 -20.85 7.62
CA GLU A 117 -1.56 -20.63 6.18
C GLU A 117 -1.66 -19.15 5.83
N VAL A 118 -2.62 -18.42 6.41
CA VAL A 118 -2.73 -16.96 6.24
C VAL A 118 -1.45 -16.27 6.71
N GLN A 119 -0.95 -16.62 7.89
CA GLN A 119 0.28 -16.05 8.44
C GLN A 119 1.48 -16.32 7.52
N CYS A 120 1.62 -17.54 6.98
CA CYS A 120 2.68 -17.87 6.02
C CYS A 120 2.62 -16.98 4.77
N ILE A 121 1.42 -16.77 4.21
CA ILE A 121 1.25 -15.93 3.00
C ILE A 121 1.54 -14.47 3.32
N VAL A 122 1.02 -13.94 4.44
CA VAL A 122 1.24 -12.56 4.88
C VAL A 122 2.72 -12.30 5.15
N LEU A 123 3.43 -13.22 5.82
CA LEU A 123 4.86 -13.08 6.07
C LEU A 123 5.70 -13.22 4.80
N THR A 124 5.30 -14.04 3.83
CA THR A 124 5.94 -14.04 2.51
C THR A 124 5.72 -12.71 1.78
N CYS A 125 4.52 -12.12 1.83
CA CYS A 125 4.27 -10.78 1.26
C CYS A 125 5.09 -9.70 1.97
N LEU A 126 5.21 -9.80 3.30
CA LEU A 126 6.04 -8.90 4.09
C LEU A 126 7.51 -9.01 3.68
N TYR A 127 8.05 -10.23 3.60
CA TYR A 127 9.42 -10.47 3.16
C TYR A 127 9.70 -9.84 1.79
N MET A 128 8.81 -10.07 0.81
CA MET A 128 8.94 -9.44 -0.52
C MET A 128 8.88 -7.92 -0.46
N SER A 129 8.13 -7.35 0.48
CA SER A 129 8.05 -5.89 0.68
C SER A 129 9.36 -5.34 1.27
N TYR A 130 9.96 -6.03 2.25
CA TYR A 130 11.30 -5.68 2.78
C TYR A 130 12.36 -5.79 1.69
N SER A 131 12.37 -6.87 0.91
CA SER A 131 13.35 -7.06 -0.17
C SER A 131 13.24 -6.02 -1.28
N TYR A 132 12.05 -5.44 -1.51
CA TYR A 132 11.82 -4.48 -2.59
C TYR A 132 11.93 -3.01 -2.17
N MET A 133 11.36 -2.64 -1.02
CA MET A 133 11.31 -1.25 -0.55
C MET A 133 12.14 -0.98 0.70
N GLY A 134 12.74 -2.02 1.29
CA GLY A 134 13.61 -1.86 2.44
C GLY A 134 14.88 -1.09 2.06
N ASN A 135 15.44 -0.36 3.03
CA ASN A 135 16.65 0.43 2.81
C ASN A 135 17.92 -0.43 2.87
N GLU A 136 17.83 -1.60 3.51
CA GLU A 136 18.98 -2.48 3.69
C GLU A 136 19.19 -3.34 2.45
N ILE A 137 20.45 -3.65 2.15
CA ILE A 137 20.80 -4.47 0.98
C ILE A 137 20.24 -5.90 1.04
N SER A 138 19.93 -6.39 2.24
CA SER A 138 19.36 -7.72 2.45
C SER A 138 18.69 -7.84 3.81
N TYR A 139 17.77 -8.80 3.93
CA TYR A 139 17.10 -9.14 5.19
C TYR A 139 17.17 -10.66 5.43
N PRO A 140 17.36 -11.10 6.68
CA PRO A 140 17.45 -12.52 7.01
C PRO A 140 16.09 -13.20 6.82
N LEU A 141 16.08 -14.46 6.37
CA LEU A 141 14.85 -15.22 6.17
C LEU A 141 14.13 -15.59 7.47
N ARG A 142 14.89 -15.88 8.54
CA ARG A 142 14.39 -16.51 9.77
C ARG A 142 13.16 -15.81 10.39
N PRO A 143 13.08 -14.47 10.48
CA PRO A 143 11.90 -13.80 11.05
C PRO A 143 10.60 -14.01 10.24
N PHE A 144 10.71 -14.31 8.94
CA PHE A 144 9.57 -14.42 8.02
C PHE A 144 9.12 -15.87 7.80
N LEU A 145 10.00 -16.84 8.07
CA LEU A 145 9.76 -18.24 7.81
C LEU A 145 9.28 -18.95 9.08
N ILE A 146 7.97 -19.18 9.15
CA ILE A 146 7.34 -19.96 10.24
C ILE A 146 6.98 -21.39 9.82
N GLU A 147 6.98 -21.68 8.51
CA GLU A 147 6.73 -23.02 8.00
C GLU A 147 8.00 -23.87 7.93
N HIS A 148 7.83 -25.18 8.13
CA HIS A 148 8.93 -26.13 8.05
C HIS A 148 9.45 -26.28 6.61
N GLU A 149 8.55 -26.26 5.63
CA GLU A 149 8.88 -26.49 4.23
C GLU A 149 9.35 -25.21 3.54
N ARG A 150 10.66 -25.02 3.47
CA ARG A 150 11.28 -23.83 2.82
C ARG A 150 10.91 -23.73 1.35
N TYR A 151 10.68 -24.85 0.67
CA TYR A 151 10.33 -24.83 -0.75
C TYR A 151 8.98 -24.14 -1.00
N ALA A 152 8.02 -24.29 -0.08
CA ALA A 152 6.73 -23.62 -0.17
C ALA A 152 6.88 -22.10 -0.09
N PHE A 153 7.75 -21.60 0.80
CA PHE A 153 8.06 -20.18 0.94
C PHE A 153 8.60 -19.60 -0.36
N TRP A 154 9.65 -20.23 -0.90
CA TRP A 154 10.30 -19.73 -2.12
C TRP A 154 9.40 -19.80 -3.34
N ASN A 155 8.58 -20.84 -3.46
CA ASN A 155 7.56 -20.90 -4.50
C ASN A 155 6.56 -19.73 -4.41
N ARG A 156 6.16 -19.33 -3.20
CA ARG A 156 5.30 -18.15 -3.03
C ARG A 156 6.05 -16.86 -3.40
N CYS A 157 7.33 -16.73 -3.07
CA CYS A 157 8.16 -15.59 -3.51
C CYS A 157 8.23 -15.49 -5.05
N CYS A 158 8.50 -16.60 -5.75
CA CYS A 158 8.51 -16.62 -7.22
C CYS A 158 7.14 -16.23 -7.79
N LYS A 159 6.05 -16.78 -7.24
CA LYS A 159 4.68 -16.41 -7.66
C LYS A 159 4.38 -14.92 -7.48
N ILE A 160 4.87 -14.29 -6.41
CA ILE A 160 4.74 -12.84 -6.20
C ILE A 160 5.52 -12.10 -7.29
N MET A 161 6.77 -12.47 -7.54
CA MET A 161 7.62 -11.81 -8.53
C MET A 161 7.02 -11.91 -9.94
N ASP A 162 6.58 -13.11 -10.34
CA ASP A 162 6.01 -13.36 -11.68
C ASP A 162 4.71 -12.59 -11.90
N ARG A 163 3.83 -12.54 -10.89
CA ARG A 163 2.48 -11.97 -11.04
C ARG A 163 2.40 -10.48 -10.71
N LEU A 164 3.24 -10.01 -9.78
CA LEU A 164 3.05 -8.71 -9.12
C LEU A 164 4.20 -7.73 -9.34
N SER A 165 5.33 -8.13 -9.93
CA SER A 165 6.46 -7.22 -10.21
C SER A 165 6.04 -5.94 -10.93
N GLY A 166 5.14 -6.04 -11.92
CA GLY A 166 4.57 -4.88 -12.60
C GLY A 166 3.79 -3.93 -11.66
N LYS A 167 2.98 -4.47 -10.74
CA LYS A 167 2.26 -3.67 -9.73
C LYS A 167 3.20 -3.08 -8.68
N MET A 168 4.25 -3.83 -8.28
CA MET A 168 5.30 -3.39 -7.36
C MET A 168 6.08 -2.20 -7.91
N LEU A 169 6.42 -2.21 -9.20
CA LEU A 169 7.01 -1.04 -9.85
C LEU A 169 6.01 0.10 -10.00
N ARG A 170 4.78 -0.20 -10.45
CA ARG A 170 3.75 0.80 -10.71
C ARG A 170 3.39 1.60 -9.46
N ILE A 171 3.29 0.97 -8.29
CA ILE A 171 2.91 1.67 -7.05
C ILE A 171 3.95 2.71 -6.61
N ASN A 172 5.20 2.59 -7.07
CA ASN A 172 6.25 3.58 -6.82
C ASN A 172 6.28 4.71 -7.86
N ASN A 173 5.85 4.43 -9.10
CA ASN A 173 5.94 5.37 -10.22
C ASN A 173 4.61 6.08 -10.56
N ASP A 174 3.47 5.59 -10.06
CA ASP A 174 2.13 6.10 -10.35
C ASP A 174 1.42 6.50 -9.04
N ALA A 175 1.42 7.80 -8.75
CA ALA A 175 0.79 8.36 -7.54
C ALA A 175 -0.73 8.14 -7.51
N GLN A 176 -1.40 8.04 -8.66
CA GLN A 176 -2.83 7.75 -8.71
C GLN A 176 -3.09 6.29 -8.34
N PHE A 177 -2.25 5.37 -8.81
CA PHE A 177 -2.33 3.97 -8.40
C PHE A 177 -2.07 3.79 -6.90
N PHE A 178 -1.02 4.43 -6.34
CA PHE A 178 -0.81 4.43 -4.89
C PHE A 178 -2.04 4.97 -4.13
N THR A 179 -2.59 6.10 -4.57
CA THR A 179 -3.77 6.72 -3.96
C THR A 179 -5.00 5.80 -4.01
N SER A 180 -5.18 5.08 -5.12
CA SER A 180 -6.26 4.10 -5.26
C SER A 180 -6.09 2.94 -4.26
N VAL A 181 -4.89 2.35 -4.20
CA VAL A 181 -4.60 1.23 -3.27
C VAL A 181 -4.75 1.68 -1.82
N PHE A 182 -4.27 2.88 -1.48
CA PHE A 182 -4.43 3.47 -0.15
C PHE A 182 -5.91 3.63 0.20
N ARG A 183 -6.73 4.13 -0.73
CA ARG A 183 -8.18 4.32 -0.52
C ARG A 183 -8.88 2.99 -0.30
N ASP A 184 -8.55 1.98 -1.10
CA ASP A 184 -9.07 0.63 -0.95
C ASP A 184 -8.76 0.07 0.44
N LEU A 185 -7.53 0.25 0.92
CA LEU A 185 -7.14 -0.16 2.27
C LEU A 185 -7.93 0.59 3.34
N LYS A 186 -8.09 1.91 3.20
CA LYS A 186 -8.85 2.73 4.17
C LYS A 186 -10.33 2.39 4.23
N ALA A 187 -10.91 1.75 3.21
CA ALA A 187 -12.29 1.30 3.23
C ALA A 187 -12.57 0.25 4.34
N TYR A 188 -11.53 -0.39 4.87
CA TYR A 188 -11.62 -1.33 6.00
C TYR A 188 -11.55 -0.66 7.38
N SER A 189 -11.61 0.69 7.44
CA SER A 189 -11.58 1.42 8.72
C SER A 189 -12.90 1.38 9.52
N GLY A 190 -14.02 0.96 8.92
CA GLY A 190 -15.33 0.92 9.59
C GLY A 190 -15.49 -0.21 10.63
N PRO A 191 -16.42 -0.08 11.60
CA PRO A 191 -16.72 -1.13 12.57
C PRO A 191 -17.23 -2.39 11.87
N THR A 192 -16.71 -3.55 12.28
CA THR A 192 -17.27 -4.85 11.97
C THR A 192 -18.71 -4.88 12.48
N VAL A 193 -19.69 -4.99 11.59
CA VAL A 193 -20.99 -5.51 12.01
C VAL A 193 -20.74 -6.97 12.35
N HIS A 194 -20.53 -7.25 13.63
CA HIS A 194 -20.51 -8.61 14.16
C HIS A 194 -21.84 -9.26 13.76
N HIS A 195 -21.82 -10.13 12.75
CA HIS A 195 -22.93 -11.04 12.56
C HIS A 195 -22.88 -12.02 13.74
N PRO A 196 -23.94 -12.13 14.56
CA PRO A 196 -23.96 -13.12 15.63
C PRO A 196 -23.86 -14.52 15.02
N PRO A 197 -23.17 -15.47 15.68
CA PRO A 197 -23.15 -16.85 15.21
C PRO A 197 -24.58 -17.38 15.20
N TYR A 198 -24.96 -17.99 14.08
CA TYR A 198 -26.22 -18.70 13.90
C TYR A 198 -26.53 -19.55 15.15
N CYS A 199 -27.67 -19.27 15.79
CA CYS A 199 -28.22 -20.13 16.83
C CYS A 199 -28.41 -21.54 16.28
N THR A 200 -27.72 -22.52 16.87
CA THR A 200 -28.07 -23.93 16.75
C THR A 200 -29.40 -24.15 17.47
N SER A 201 -30.49 -24.24 16.70
CA SER A 201 -31.75 -24.74 17.25
C SER A 201 -31.58 -26.22 17.57
N THR A 202 -31.49 -26.52 18.86
CA THR A 202 -31.66 -27.87 19.41
C THR A 202 -33.07 -28.35 19.10
N ASN A 203 -33.18 -29.41 18.32
CA ASN A 203 -34.41 -30.18 18.18
C ASN A 203 -34.77 -30.80 19.54
N SER A 204 -35.78 -30.26 20.20
CA SER A 204 -36.46 -30.94 21.30
C SER A 204 -37.59 -31.78 20.72
N ILE A 205 -37.29 -33.06 20.52
CA ILE A 205 -38.29 -34.11 20.39
C ILE A 205 -39.07 -34.14 21.71
N THR A 206 -40.39 -33.93 21.66
CA THR A 206 -41.30 -34.36 22.72
C THR A 206 -42.47 -35.11 22.09
N SER A 207 -42.51 -36.40 22.41
CA SER A 207 -43.63 -37.30 22.20
C SER A 207 -44.74 -37.05 23.25
N ILE A 208 -45.93 -37.60 22.95
CA ILE A 208 -47.07 -37.87 23.86
C ILE A 208 -47.95 -36.61 24.06
N SER A 209 -49.22 -36.58 23.62
CA SER A 209 -50.31 -37.52 23.91
C SER A 209 -51.33 -37.59 22.77
#